data_AF-A0A7W9QH04-F1
#
_entry.id   AF-A0A7W9QH04-F1
#
_cell.length_a   1.000
_cell.length_b   1.000
_cell.length_c   1.000
_cell.angle_alpha   90.00
_cell.angle_beta   90.00
_cell.angle_gamma   90.00
#
_symmetry.space_group_name_H-M   'P 1'
#
loop_
_entity.id
_entity.type
_entity.pdbx_description
1 polymer ?
#
loop_
_entity_poly.entity_id
_entity_poly.type
_entity_poly.pdbx_seq_one_letter_code
_entity_poly.pdbx_strand_id
1 'polypeptide(L)' 'MPEFGAEEHETTTMETGAFCLARCSCGWSGPARRARSRARTDADGHHTQVRESIALREFNTPSPPTHCPDH' A
#
# COMPACT_ATOMS: atom_id res chain seq x y z
N MET A 1 -1.72 -15.66 -15.80
CA MET A 1 -1.97 -15.60 -14.34
C MET A 1 -1.66 -14.18 -13.93
N PRO A 2 -2.60 -13.37 -13.41
CA PRO A 2 -2.31 -11.96 -13.18
C PRO A 2 -1.23 -11.86 -12.10
N GLU A 3 -0.16 -11.18 -12.47
CA GLU A 3 0.92 -10.81 -11.56
C GLU A 3 0.35 -9.68 -10.70
N PHE A 4 0.00 -10.00 -9.46
CA PHE A 4 -0.55 -9.03 -8.53
C PHE A 4 0.59 -8.12 -8.04
N GLY A 5 0.93 -7.18 -8.93
CA GLY A 5 1.96 -6.19 -8.74
C GLY A 5 1.65 -5.30 -7.55
N ALA A 6 2.66 -4.58 -7.09
CA ALA A 6 2.61 -3.68 -5.95
C ALA A 6 1.56 -2.54 -6.06
N GLU A 7 0.67 -2.56 -7.05
CA GLU A 7 -0.49 -1.67 -7.21
C GLU A 7 -1.72 -2.12 -6.39
N GLU A 8 -1.74 -3.33 -5.83
CA GLU A 8 -2.88 -3.89 -5.08
C GLU A 8 -2.90 -3.56 -3.58
N HIS A 9 -2.41 -2.38 -3.21
CA HIS A 9 -2.51 -1.90 -1.84
C HIS A 9 -3.88 -1.26 -1.58
N GLU A 10 -4.93 -2.08 -1.52
CA GLU A 10 -6.27 -1.60 -1.22
C GLU A 10 -6.43 -1.34 0.29
N THR A 11 -6.77 -0.09 0.64
CA THR A 11 -7.13 0.27 2.01
C THR A 11 -8.63 0.17 2.21
N THR A 12 -9.06 -0.78 3.02
CA THR A 12 -10.46 -1.00 3.40
C THR A 12 -10.67 -0.60 4.86
N THR A 13 -11.77 0.08 5.14
CA THR A 13 -12.21 0.35 6.52
C THR A 13 -13.20 -0.72 6.96
N MET A 14 -12.91 -1.42 8.05
CA MET A 14 -13.79 -2.41 8.66
C MET A 14 -14.46 -1.83 9.91
N GLU A 15 -15.73 -2.19 10.09
CA GLU A 15 -16.58 -1.67 11.15
C GLU A 15 -16.88 -2.81 12.13
N THR A 16 -16.44 -2.67 13.38
CA THR A 16 -16.70 -3.64 14.45
C THR A 16 -17.48 -2.95 15.55
N GLY A 17 -18.81 -3.03 15.45
CA GLY A 17 -19.74 -2.40 16.39
C GLY A 17 -19.57 -0.88 16.44
N ALA A 18 -19.06 -0.35 17.56
CA ALA A 18 -18.82 1.08 17.77
C ALA A 18 -17.41 1.54 17.33
N PHE A 19 -16.59 0.65 16.78
CA PHE A 19 -15.21 0.94 16.38
C PHE A 19 -15.05 0.78 14.88
N CYS A 20 -14.22 1.64 14.28
CA CYS A 20 -13.75 1.53 12.92
C CYS A 20 -12.23 1.32 12.93
N LEU A 21 -11.77 0.34 12.16
CA LEU A 21 -10.37 0.02 11.95
C LEU A 21 -10.04 0.11 10.46
N ALA A 22 -8.92 0.72 10.12
CA ALA A 22 -8.38 0.72 8.77
C ALA A 22 -7.51 -0.53 8.57
N ARG A 23 -7.63 -1.20 7.43
CA ARG A 23 -6.78 -2.32 7.04
C ARG A 23 -6.31 -2.15 5.60
N CYS A 24 -5.03 -2.41 5.36
CA CYS A 24 -4.45 -2.51 4.04
C CYS A 24 -4.33 -3.98 3.64
N SER A 25 -4.48 -4.29 2.35
CA SER A 25 -4.19 -5.62 1.79
C SER A 25 -2.73 -6.06 2.05
N CYS A 26 -1.84 -5.09 2.28
CA CYS A 26 -0.44 -5.30 2.67
C CYS A 26 -0.19 -5.79 4.10
N GLY A 27 -1.25 -5.97 4.89
CA GLY A 27 -1.16 -6.44 6.28
C GLY A 27 -1.04 -5.32 7.32
N TRP A 28 -0.94 -4.05 6.91
CA TRP A 28 -1.03 -2.93 7.83
C TRP A 28 -2.46 -2.78 8.37
N SER A 29 -2.57 -2.51 9.67
CA SER A 29 -3.84 -2.19 10.32
C SER A 29 -3.68 -0.96 11.20
N GLY A 30 -4.57 0.01 10.99
CA GLY A 30 -4.63 1.23 11.76
C GLY A 30 -5.19 0.99 13.17
N PRO A 31 -4.95 1.92 14.11
CA PRO A 31 -5.47 1.83 15.47
C PRO A 31 -7.01 1.83 15.49
N ALA A 32 -7.61 1.13 16.45
CA ALA A 32 -9.06 1.14 16.64
C ALA A 32 -9.55 2.55 17.04
N ARG A 33 -10.28 3.22 16.14
CA ARG A 33 -10.82 4.58 16.36
C ARG A 33 -12.34 4.51 16.44
N ARG A 34 -12.94 5.23 17.38
CA ARG A 34 -14.41 5.37 17.49
C ARG A 34 -14.99 6.28 16.39
N ALA A 35 -14.21 7.26 15.92
CA ALA A 35 -14.63 8.17 14.85
C ALA A 35 -14.28 7.60 13.46
N ARG A 36 -15.32 7.27 12.68
CA ARG A 36 -15.20 6.73 11.31
C ARG A 36 -14.40 7.65 10.37
N SER A 37 -14.60 8.97 10.49
CA SER A 37 -13.84 9.97 9.72
C SER A 37 -12.34 9.93 10.03
N ARG A 38 -11.96 9.72 11.30
CA ARG A 38 -10.55 9.61 11.70
C ARG A 38 -9.90 8.32 11.19
N ALA A 39 -10.63 7.20 11.24
CA ALA A 39 -10.17 5.93 10.67
C ALA A 39 -9.97 6.05 9.14
N ARG A 40 -10.84 6.79 8.46
CA ARG A 40 -10.73 7.01 7.01
C ARG A 40 -9.53 7.91 6.64
N THR A 41 -9.25 8.96 7.42
CA THR A 41 -8.03 9.78 7.20
C THR A 41 -6.75 8.99 7.41
N ASP A 42 -6.72 8.09 8.40
CA ASP A 42 -5.60 7.20 8.67
C ASP A 42 -5.37 6.21 7.50
N ALA A 43 -6.46 5.61 6.99
CA ALA A 43 -6.43 4.76 5.80
C ALA A 43 -5.90 5.51 4.56
N ASP A 44 -6.39 6.72 4.31
CA ASP A 44 -5.99 7.54 3.16
C ASP A 44 -4.51 7.97 3.22
N GLY A 45 -4.05 8.37 4.41
CA GLY A 45 -2.64 8.68 4.64
C GLY A 45 -1.74 7.47 4.42
N HIS A 46 -2.17 6.29 4.86
CA HIS A 46 -1.44 5.05 4.59
C HIS A 46 -1.44 4.68 3.11
N HIS A 47 -2.59 4.78 2.42
CA HIS A 47 -2.71 4.53 0.99
C HIS A 47 -1.74 5.39 0.18
N THR A 48 -1.69 6.69 0.47
CA THR A 48 -0.73 7.62 -0.16
C THR A 48 0.70 7.23 0.17
N GLN A 49 1.03 7.02 1.44
CA GLN A 49 2.42 6.72 1.84
C GLN A 49 2.93 5.42 1.23
N VAL A 50 2.07 4.39 1.16
CA VAL A 50 2.42 3.11 0.55
C VAL A 50 2.56 3.23 -0.96
N ARG A 51 1.67 3.95 -1.65
CA ARG A 51 1.81 4.25 -3.08
C ARG A 51 3.13 4.95 -3.39
N GLU A 52 3.49 5.94 -2.58
CA GLU A 52 4.77 6.65 -2.72
C GLU A 52 5.95 5.72 -2.43
N SER A 53 5.88 4.91 -1.37
CA SER A 53 6.91 3.94 -1.02
C SER A 53 7.15 2.92 -2.13
N ILE A 54 6.09 2.49 -2.82
CA ILE A 54 6.15 1.54 -3.93
C ILE A 54 6.72 2.20 -5.17
N ALA A 55 6.25 3.40 -5.52
CA ALA A 55 6.82 4.17 -6.61
C ALA A 55 8.34 4.36 -6.40
N LEU A 56 8.78 4.71 -5.18
CA LEU A 56 10.19 4.82 -4.84
C LEU A 56 10.98 3.50 -5.01
N ARG A 57 10.36 2.35 -4.70
CA ARG A 57 10.99 1.03 -4.90
C ARG A 57 11.16 0.69 -6.37
N GLU A 58 10.16 0.98 -7.20
CA GLU A 58 10.23 0.77 -8.65
C GLU A 58 11.34 1.60 -9.28
N PHE A 59 11.46 2.88 -8.91
CA PHE A 59 12.54 3.77 -9.35
C PHE A 59 13.94 3.31 -8.90
N ASN A 60 14.05 2.57 -7.79
CA ASN A 60 15.33 2.06 -7.29
C ASN A 60 15.70 0.68 -7.86
N THR A 61 14.88 0.10 -8.74
CA THR A 61 15.24 -1.15 -9.41
C THR A 61 16.41 -0.85 -10.35
N PRO A 62 17.63 -1.37 -10.10
CA PRO A 62 18.68 -1.24 -11.09
C PRO A 62 18.18 -1.97 -12.33
N SER A 63 18.01 -1.26 -13.45
CA SER A 63 17.84 -1.91 -14.74
C SER A 63 18.92 -2.98 -14.86
N PRO A 64 18.59 -4.23 -15.27
CA PRO A 64 19.61 -5.25 -15.44
C PRO A 64 20.69 -4.64 -16.36
N PRO A 65 22.00 -4.74 -16.02
CA PRO A 65 23.02 -4.19 -16.88
C PRO A 65 22.90 -4.90 -18.22
N THR A 66 22.41 -4.16 -19.22
CA THR A 66 22.46 -4.60 -20.61
C THR A 66 23.91 -4.47 -21.04
N HIS A 67 24.69 -5.53 -20.86
CA HIS A 67 26.00 -5.67 -21.50
C HIS A 67 26.31 -7.17 -21.61
N CYS A 68 26.73 -7.73 -22.74
CA CYS A 68 27.24 -7.16 -24.00
C CYS A 68 26.91 -8.17 -25.13
N PRO A 69 26.56 -7.75 -26.36
CA PRO A 69 26.74 -8.63 -27.52
C PRO A 69 28.24 -8.73 -27.82
N ASP A 70 28.79 -9.94 -27.67
CA ASP A 70 30.16 -10.31 -28.03
C ASP A 70 30.37 -10.26 -29.56
N HIS A 71 31.59 -9.86 -29.95
CA HIS A 71 32.05 -9.61 -31.32
C HIS A 71 32.60 -10.89 -31.96
#